data_AF-A0A1G9WZM1-F1
#
_entry.id   AF-A0A1G9WZM1-F1
#
_cell.length_a   1.000
_cell.length_b   1.000
_cell.length_c   1.000
_cell.angle_alpha   90.00
_cell.angle_beta   90.00
_cell.angle_gamma   90.00
#
_symmetry.space_group_name_H-M   'P 1'
#
loop_
_entity.id
_entity.type
_entity.pdbx_description
1 polymer ?
#
loop_
_entity_poly.entity_id
_entity_poly.type
_entity_poly.pdbx_seq_one_letter_code
_entity_poly.pdbx_strand_id
1 'polypeptide(L)' 'MHTEAHIKMVADTLLPGFLPKDPNEKNLVFHFTLPPNENYKVSYLKTAKNEWVFSSSEKVDR' A
#
# COMPACT_ATOMS: atom_id res chain seq x y z
N MET A 1 17.63 5.98 -0.08
CA MET A 1 16.41 5.73 -0.88
C MET A 1 15.92 4.33 -0.54
N HIS A 2 14.74 4.20 0.05
CA HIS A 2 14.13 2.88 0.23
C HIS A 2 13.81 2.28 -1.13
N THR A 3 14.13 1.00 -1.33
CA THR A 3 13.77 0.28 -2.53
C THR A 3 12.28 -0.04 -2.52
N GLU A 4 11.68 -0.14 -3.70
CA GLU A 4 10.26 -0.52 -3.86
C GLU A 4 9.95 -1.85 -3.13
N ALA A 5 10.90 -2.78 -3.10
CA ALA A 5 10.79 -4.03 -2.36
C ALA A 5 10.59 -3.83 -0.84
N HIS A 6 11.31 -2.87 -0.25
CA HIS A 6 11.17 -2.54 1.18
C HIS A 6 9.82 -1.88 1.46
N ILE A 7 9.42 -0.91 0.61
CA ILE A 7 8.13 -0.23 0.69
C ILE A 7 6.99 -1.26 0.59
N LYS A 8 7.07 -2.17 -0.39
CA LYS A 8 6.12 -3.27 -0.57
C LYS A 8 6.06 -4.18 0.64
N MET A 9 7.20 -4.54 1.25
CA MET A 9 7.23 -5.41 2.43
C MET A 9 6.52 -4.78 3.64
N VAL A 10 6.75 -3.49 3.87
CA VAL A 10 6.06 -2.74 4.95
C VAL A 10 4.58 -2.60 4.62
N ALA A 11 4.25 -2.24 3.39
CA ALA A 11 2.88 -2.11 2.95
C ALA A 11 2.10 -3.42 3.06
N ASP A 12 2.70 -4.57 2.74
CA ASP A 12 2.11 -5.90 2.89
C ASP A 12 1.85 -6.26 4.36
N THR A 13 2.75 -5.85 5.26
CA THR A 13 2.58 -6.01 6.71
C THR A 13 1.42 -5.16 7.24
N LEU A 14 1.21 -3.97 6.67
CA LEU A 14 0.14 -3.04 7.05
C LEU A 14 -1.19 -3.39 6.39
N LEU A 15 -1.16 -3.95 5.18
CA LEU A 15 -2.31 -4.30 4.33
C LEU A 15 -3.51 -4.87 5.10
N PRO A 16 -3.37 -5.91 5.97
CA PRO A 16 -4.50 -6.48 6.71
C PRO A 16 -5.26 -5.45 7.58
N GLY A 17 -4.58 -4.41 8.09
CA GLY A 17 -5.20 -3.34 8.87
C GLY A 17 -5.91 -2.27 8.03
N PHE A 18 -5.59 -2.20 6.74
CA PHE A 18 -6.18 -1.25 5.78
C PHE A 18 -7.18 -1.91 4.83
N LEU A 19 -7.47 -3.22 5.01
CA LEU A 19 -8.44 -3.90 4.16
C LEU A 19 -9.82 -3.22 4.26
N PRO A 20 -10.40 -2.80 3.13
CA PRO A 20 -11.69 -2.15 3.15
C PRO A 20 -12.77 -3.13 3.61
N LYS A 21 -13.70 -2.63 4.41
CA LYS A 21 -14.86 -3.40 4.88
C LYS A 21 -15.86 -3.63 3.75
N ASP A 22 -15.84 -2.75 2.75
CA ASP A 22 -16.71 -2.82 1.58
C ASP A 22 -16.21 -3.90 0.59
N PRO A 23 -17.00 -4.96 0.36
CA PRO A 23 -16.61 -6.04 -0.55
C PRO A 23 -16.53 -5.59 -2.02
N ASN A 24 -17.14 -4.46 -2.36
CA ASN A 24 -17.15 -3.87 -3.70
C ASN A 24 -15.92 -3.01 -4.01
N GLU A 25 -15.07 -2.71 -3.03
CA GLU A 25 -13.84 -1.96 -3.30
C GLU A 25 -12.87 -2.79 -4.14
N LYS A 26 -12.38 -2.17 -5.20
CA LYS A 26 -11.41 -2.76 -6.15
C LYS A 26 -10.04 -2.12 -6.06
N ASN A 27 -9.95 -0.95 -5.43
CA ASN A 27 -8.73 -0.17 -5.30
C ASN A 27 -8.57 0.19 -3.83
N LEU A 28 -7.40 -0.07 -3.26
CA LEU A 28 -7.05 0.32 -1.91
C LEU A 28 -5.81 1.20 -1.99
N VAL A 29 -5.89 2.39 -1.42
CA VAL A 29 -4.76 3.32 -1.37
C VAL A 29 -4.59 3.79 0.06
N PHE A 30 -3.38 3.66 0.59
CA PHE A 30 -3.06 4.18 1.91
C PHE A 30 -1.66 4.79 1.95
N HIS A 31 -1.45 5.64 2.95
CA HIS A 31 -0.21 6.36 3.17
C HIS A 31 0.42 5.82 4.45
N PHE A 32 1.74 5.66 4.44
CA PHE A 32 2.50 5.36 5.63
C PHE A 32 3.81 6.14 5.65
N THR A 33 4.30 6.37 6.86
CA THR A 33 5.54 7.10 7.10
C THR A 33 6.62 6.10 7.50
N LEU A 34 7.73 6.10 6.76
CA LEU A 34 8.94 5.41 7.17
C LEU A 34 9.86 6.39 7.91
N PRO A 35 10.38 6.01 9.08
CA PRO A 35 11.40 6.81 9.76
C PRO A 35 12.65 6.93 8.85
N PRO A 36 13.32 8.10 8.81
CA PRO A 36 13.16 9.22 9.73
C PRO A 36 12.10 10.28 9.37
N ASN A 37 11.57 10.34 8.14
CA ASN A 37 10.47 11.26 7.75
C ASN A 37 10.00 11.06 6.29
N GLU A 38 10.12 9.86 5.73
CA GLU A 38 9.75 9.61 4.33
C GLU A 38 8.30 9.12 4.25
N ASN A 39 7.42 9.88 3.60
CA ASN A 39 6.04 9.46 3.38
C ASN A 39 5.93 8.70 2.05
N TYR A 40 5.24 7.57 2.10
CA TYR A 40 4.97 6.75 0.94
C TYR A 40 3.47 6.56 0.80
N LYS A 41 3.01 6.66 -0.44
CA LYS A 41 1.67 6.29 -0.83
C LYS A 41 1.76 5.00 -1.62
N VAL A 42 0.96 4.03 -1.25
CA VAL A 42 0.89 2.73 -1.93
C VAL A 42 -0.51 2.45 -2.40
N SER A 43 -0.59 1.83 -3.57
CA SER A 43 -1.84 1.45 -4.21
C SER A 43 -1.88 -0.05 -4.41
N TYR A 44 -3.00 -0.65 -4.06
CA TYR A 44 -3.33 -2.06 -4.23
C TYR A 44 -4.57 -2.20 -5.09
N LEU A 45 -4.56 -3.22 -5.94
CA LEU A 45 -5.68 -3.59 -6.79
C LEU A 45 -6.22 -4.94 -6.35
N LYS A 46 -7.54 -5.01 -6.21
CA LYS A 46 -8.23 -6.27 -5.95
C LYS A 46 -8.36 -7.05 -7.24
N THR A 47 -7.81 -8.25 -7.25
CA THR A 47 -7.89 -9.16 -8.39
C THR A 47 -9.26 -9.86 -8.44
N ALA A 48 -9.54 -10.54 -9.55
CA ALA A 48 -10.75 -11.36 -9.71
C ALA A 48 -10.87 -12.50 -8.67
N LYS A 49 -9.77 -12.84 -7.98
CA LYS A 49 -9.73 -13.83 -6.89
C LYS A 49 -9.97 -13.22 -5.50
N ASN A 50 -10.36 -11.96 -5.41
CA ASN A 50 -10.43 -11.18 -4.17
C ASN A 50 -9.08 -11.01 -3.45
N GLU A 51 -7.95 -11.23 -4.14
CA GLU A 51 -6.62 -11.02 -3.58
C GLU A 51 -6.17 -9.57 -3.86
N TRP A 52 -5.61 -8.90 -2.86
CA TRP A 52 -5.05 -7.57 -3.00
C TRP A 52 -3.61 -7.65 -3.48
N VAL A 53 -3.34 -7.09 -4.65
CA VAL A 53 -2.01 -7.11 -5.28
C VAL A 53 -1.45 -5.70 -5.28
N PHE A 54 -0.20 -5.58 -4.83
CA PHE A 54 0.54 -4.32 -4.89
C PHE A 54 0.62 -3.82 -6.33
N SER A 55 0.15 -2.60 -6.57
CA SER A 55 0.09 -2.00 -7.90
C SER A 55 1.18 -0.96 -8.12
N SER A 56 1.40 -0.06 -7.16
CA SER A 56 2.42 0.98 -7.27
C SER A 56 2.72 1.60 -5.91
N SER A 57 3.91 2.17 -5.77
CA SER A 57 4.27 3.03 -4.65
C SER A 57 4.90 4.32 -5.16
N GLU A 58 4.50 5.43 -4.58
CA GLU A 58 5.06 6.75 -4.86
C GLU A 58 5.53 7.38 -3.54
N LYS A 59 6.73 7.98 -3.55
CA LYS A 59 7.20 8.79 -2.44
C LYS A 59 6.47 10.13 -2.49
N VAL A 60 5.79 10.49 -1.41
CA VAL A 60 5.10 11.77 -1.27
C VAL A 60 6.02 12.70 -0.48
N ASP A 61 6.61 13.68 -1.16
CA ASP A 61 7.29 14.79 -0.49
C ASP A 61 6.20 15.80 -0.07
N ARG A 62 6.20 16.21 1.19
CA ARG A 62 5.17 17.08 1.76
C ARG A 62 5.37 18.53 1.32
#